data_AF-A0A521LG80-F1
#
_entry.id   AF-A0A521LG80-F1
#
_cell.length_a   1.000
_cell.length_b   1.000
_cell.length_c   1.000
_cell.angle_alpha   90.00
_cell.angle_beta   90.00
_cell.angle_gamma   90.00
#
_symmetry.space_group_name_H-M   'P 1'
#
loop_
_entity.id
_entity.type
_entity.pdbx_description
1 polymer ?
#
loop_
_entity_poly.entity_id
_entity_poly.type
_entity_poly.pdbx_seq_one_letter_code
_entity_poly.pdbx_strand_id
1 'polypeptide(L)'
;MPLKVRHANLIFVVFIVALGLVGGLLGHSLARYPKLETFKLLNIVGLVYDLLGIIVLSEVVAKNERLKAFMVKWVAGFLIWAQSVVPLGALFGAWVGSSLPSSSVAVGFFASFFVYSVFVLTVIDSTVFFPRLARFQSLSFRTRTFGLVLLITGVFIQLVAAFKDLNA
;
A
#
# COMPACT_ATOMS: atom_id res chain seq x y z
N MET A 1 16.59 -26.08 -16.35
CA MET A 1 16.48 -24.94 -15.41
C MET A 1 16.87 -25.41 -14.02
N PRO A 2 17.82 -24.76 -13.31
CA PRO A 2 18.34 -25.28 -12.04
C PRO A 2 17.25 -25.29 -10.95
N LEU A 3 17.20 -26.37 -10.15
CA LEU A 3 16.21 -26.62 -9.09
C LEU A 3 16.00 -25.42 -8.15
N LYS A 4 17.07 -24.68 -7.81
CA LYS A 4 17.02 -23.52 -6.91
C LYS A 4 16.18 -22.36 -7.47
N VAL A 5 16.17 -22.17 -8.79
CA VAL A 5 15.37 -21.12 -9.46
C VAL A 5 13.89 -21.48 -9.46
N ARG A 6 13.55 -22.77 -9.60
CA ARG A 6 12.17 -23.25 -9.57
C ARG A 6 11.48 -23.02 -8.22
N HIS A 7 12.20 -23.23 -7.12
CA HIS A 7 11.68 -23.02 -5.77
C HIS A 7 11.47 -21.53 -5.45
N ALA A 8 12.41 -20.66 -5.84
CA ALA A 8 12.28 -19.22 -5.64
C ALA A 8 11.05 -18.65 -6.38
N ASN A 9 10.83 -19.09 -7.62
CA ASN A 9 9.67 -18.69 -8.41
C ASN A 9 8.35 -19.17 -7.78
N LEU A 10 8.31 -20.39 -7.25
CA LEU A 10 7.12 -20.92 -6.58
C LEU A 10 6.77 -20.09 -5.33
N ILE A 11 7.75 -19.79 -4.48
CA ILE A 11 7.53 -18.98 -3.27
C ILE A 11 7.00 -17.59 -3.64
N PHE A 12 7.58 -16.97 -4.68
CA PHE A 12 7.12 -15.68 -5.16
C PHE A 12 5.68 -15.73 -5.70
N VAL A 13 5.34 -16.75 -6.49
CA VAL A 13 3.96 -16.94 -6.98
C VAL A 13 2.99 -17.13 -5.82
N VAL A 14 3.33 -17.97 -4.84
CA VAL A 14 2.50 -18.18 -3.63
C VAL A 14 2.30 -16.87 -2.88
N PHE A 15 3.35 -16.06 -2.74
CA PHE A 15 3.28 -14.74 -2.12
C PHE A 15 2.31 -13.80 -2.85
N ILE A 16 2.41 -13.70 -4.18
CA ILE A 16 1.52 -12.86 -5.00
C ILE A 16 0.07 -13.36 -4.92
N VAL A 17 -0.16 -14.67 -5.02
CA VAL A 17 -1.49 -15.26 -4.88
C VAL A 17 -2.07 -14.98 -3.49
N ALA A 18 -1.27 -15.11 -2.43
CA ALA A 18 -1.70 -14.80 -1.07
C ALA A 18 -2.13 -13.32 -0.92
N LEU A 19 -1.34 -12.37 -1.44
CA LEU A 19 -1.71 -10.96 -1.46
C LEU A 19 -3.01 -10.70 -2.24
N GLY A 20 -3.14 -11.35 -3.40
CA GLY A 20 -4.34 -11.26 -4.24
C GLY A 20 -5.58 -11.78 -3.53
N LEU A 21 -5.47 -12.91 -2.80
CA LEU A 21 -6.54 -13.48 -1.99
C LEU A 21 -6.92 -12.56 -0.82
N VAL A 22 -5.95 -11.99 -0.11
CA VAL A 22 -6.22 -11.00 0.95
C VAL A 22 -6.98 -9.80 0.36
N GLY A 23 -6.55 -9.30 -0.79
CA GLY A 23 -7.28 -8.28 -1.53
C GLY A 23 -8.70 -8.70 -1.86
N GLY A 24 -8.89 -9.86 -2.50
CA GLY A 24 -10.21 -10.37 -2.89
C GLY A 24 -11.16 -10.52 -1.70
N LEU A 25 -10.68 -11.08 -0.60
CA LEU A 25 -11.46 -11.20 0.64
C LEU A 25 -11.82 -9.83 1.21
N LEU A 26 -10.89 -8.87 1.19
CA LEU A 26 -11.15 -7.50 1.64
C LEU A 26 -12.21 -6.82 0.78
N GLY A 27 -12.08 -6.86 -0.55
CA GLY A 27 -13.02 -6.24 -1.48
C GLY A 27 -14.43 -6.84 -1.38
N HIS A 28 -14.51 -8.17 -1.31
CA HIS A 28 -15.77 -8.88 -1.12
C HIS A 28 -16.41 -8.56 0.24
N SER A 29 -15.61 -8.54 1.31
CA SER A 29 -16.07 -8.19 2.66
C SER A 29 -16.62 -6.77 2.71
N LEU A 30 -15.87 -5.79 2.16
CA LEU A 30 -16.31 -4.39 2.10
C LEU A 30 -17.60 -4.23 1.29
N ALA A 31 -17.73 -4.91 0.15
CA ALA A 31 -18.93 -4.85 -0.67
C ALA A 31 -20.21 -5.31 0.05
N ARG A 32 -20.10 -6.16 1.10
CA ARG A 32 -21.23 -6.61 1.93
C ARG A 32 -21.77 -5.54 2.88
N TYR A 33 -20.98 -4.53 3.23
CA TYR A 33 -21.38 -3.53 4.23
C TYR A 33 -22.35 -2.52 3.61
N PRO A 34 -23.63 -2.46 4.00
CA PRO A 34 -24.64 -1.64 3.32
C PRO A 34 -24.43 -0.13 3.44
N LYS A 35 -23.67 0.31 4.45
CA LYS A 35 -23.38 1.72 4.74
C LYS A 35 -21.91 2.04 4.51
N LEU A 36 -21.31 1.41 3.51
CA LEU A 36 -19.92 1.66 3.17
C LEU A 36 -19.78 3.03 2.53
N GLU A 37 -19.02 3.91 3.17
CA GLU A 37 -18.75 5.26 2.68
C GLU A 37 -17.29 5.40 2.27
N THR A 38 -17.07 6.07 1.14
CA THR A 38 -15.72 6.23 0.57
C THR A 38 -14.78 7.01 1.49
N PHE A 39 -15.28 8.05 2.18
CA PHE A 39 -14.44 8.87 3.05
C PHE A 39 -13.93 8.08 4.28
N LYS A 40 -14.73 7.15 4.82
CA LYS A 40 -14.27 6.25 5.90
C LYS A 40 -13.12 5.35 5.44
N LEU A 41 -13.22 4.81 4.23
CA LEU A 41 -12.14 4.00 3.64
C LEU A 41 -10.86 4.81 3.41
N LEU A 42 -10.99 6.02 2.84
CA LEU A 42 -9.87 6.93 2.67
C LEU A 42 -9.22 7.23 4.03
N ASN A 43 -10.01 7.56 5.05
CA ASN A 43 -9.48 7.87 6.38
C ASN A 43 -8.70 6.68 6.98
N ILE A 44 -9.25 5.47 6.91
CA ILE A 44 -8.57 4.26 7.38
C ILE A 44 -7.25 4.05 6.64
N VAL A 45 -7.26 4.13 5.30
CA VAL A 45 -6.04 3.95 4.51
C VAL A 45 -5.01 5.03 4.86
N GLY A 46 -5.43 6.29 4.93
CA GLY A 46 -4.55 7.39 5.28
C GLY A 46 -3.91 7.22 6.66
N LEU A 47 -4.69 6.78 7.66
CA LEU A 47 -4.16 6.44 9.00
C LEU A 47 -3.13 5.32 8.96
N VAL A 48 -3.35 4.27 8.15
CA VAL A 48 -2.38 3.18 8.01
C VAL A 48 -1.05 3.70 7.44
N TYR A 49 -1.10 4.56 6.43
CA TYR A 49 0.08 5.22 5.89
C TYR A 49 0.79 6.09 6.93
N ASP A 50 0.04 6.90 7.69
CA ASP A 50 0.63 7.76 8.71
C ASP A 50 1.31 6.95 9.82
N LEU A 51 0.66 5.89 10.30
CA LEU A 51 1.23 5.00 11.31
C LEU A 51 2.53 4.35 10.81
N LEU A 52 2.55 3.86 9.58
CA LEU A 52 3.78 3.32 8.98
C LEU A 52 4.85 4.42 8.85
N GLY A 53 4.48 5.63 8.44
CA GLY A 53 5.39 6.77 8.35
C GLY A 53 6.01 7.13 9.70
N ILE A 54 5.21 7.20 10.76
CA ILE A 54 5.66 7.44 12.14
C ILE A 54 6.62 6.34 12.59
N ILE A 55 6.30 5.06 12.34
CA ILE A 55 7.18 3.94 12.71
C ILE A 55 8.53 4.06 11.98
N VAL A 56 8.53 4.33 10.68
CA VAL A 56 9.74 4.45 9.87
C VAL A 56 10.60 5.64 10.31
N LEU A 57 9.98 6.76 10.71
CA LEU A 57 10.66 7.96 11.20
C LEU A 57 10.96 7.95 12.70
N SER A 58 10.51 6.92 13.42
CA SER A 58 10.70 6.82 14.87
C SER A 58 12.18 6.86 15.24
N GLU A 59 12.47 7.40 16.41
CA GLU A 59 13.84 7.51 16.92
C GLU A 59 14.53 6.13 17.02
N VAL A 60 13.75 5.09 17.32
CA VAL A 60 14.20 3.69 17.38
C VAL A 60 14.77 3.24 16.03
N VAL A 61 14.08 3.53 14.92
CA VAL A 61 14.58 3.22 13.57
C VAL A 61 15.72 4.17 13.19
N ALA A 62 15.62 5.45 13.53
CA ALA A 62 16.63 6.45 13.19
C ALA A 62 18.02 6.19 13.79
N LYS A 63 18.09 5.56 14.96
CA LYS A 63 19.35 5.21 15.64
C LYS A 63 19.91 3.83 15.27
N ASN A 64 19.15 2.99 14.57
CA ASN A 64 19.54 1.60 14.31
C ASN A 64 19.67 1.31 12.80
N GLU A 65 20.90 1.17 12.31
CA GLU A 65 21.20 0.90 10.90
C GLU A 65 20.58 -0.40 10.38
N ARG A 66 20.45 -1.45 11.22
CA ARG A 66 19.79 -2.70 10.80
C ARG A 66 18.30 -2.49 10.58
N LEU A 67 17.65 -1.71 11.44
CA LEU A 67 16.23 -1.38 11.27
C LEU A 67 16.01 -0.48 10.06
N LYS A 68 16.87 0.53 9.82
CA LYS A 68 16.82 1.32 8.57
C LYS A 68 16.90 0.43 7.33
N ALA A 69 17.89 -0.47 7.30
CA ALA A 69 18.07 -1.41 6.19
C ALA A 69 16.85 -2.32 6.02
N PHE A 70 16.26 -2.79 7.11
CA PHE A 70 15.03 -3.58 7.08
C PHE A 70 13.83 -2.77 6.54
N MET A 71 13.63 -1.54 6.98
CA MET A 71 12.54 -0.68 6.50
C MET A 71 12.66 -0.44 4.99
N VAL A 72 13.85 -0.09 4.52
CA VAL A 72 14.08 0.28 3.13
C VAL A 72 14.12 -0.93 2.18
N LYS A 73 14.62 -2.09 2.63
CA LYS A 73 14.76 -3.29 1.77
C LYS A 73 13.57 -4.24 1.87
N TRP A 74 13.02 -4.44 3.06
CA TRP A 74 11.94 -5.40 3.27
C TRP A 74 10.59 -4.72 3.31
N VAL A 75 10.42 -3.69 4.14
CA VAL A 75 9.12 -3.05 4.29
C VAL A 75 8.72 -2.30 3.03
N ALA A 76 9.61 -1.49 2.44
CA ALA A 76 9.32 -0.81 1.18
C ALA A 76 9.06 -1.79 0.03
N GLY A 77 9.85 -2.87 -0.07
CA GLY A 77 9.66 -3.92 -1.08
C GLY A 77 8.31 -4.62 -0.92
N PHE A 78 7.96 -5.01 0.32
CA PHE A 78 6.66 -5.58 0.63
C PHE A 78 5.53 -4.61 0.29
N LEU A 79 5.66 -3.32 0.64
CA LEU A 79 4.66 -2.30 0.36
C LEU A 79 4.41 -2.14 -1.14
N ILE A 80 5.46 -2.17 -1.97
CA ILE A 80 5.34 -2.13 -3.43
C ILE A 80 4.45 -3.27 -3.93
N TRP A 81 4.72 -4.50 -3.50
CA TRP A 81 3.92 -5.66 -3.91
C TRP A 81 2.52 -5.62 -3.33
N ALA A 82 2.37 -5.29 -2.04
CA ALA A 82 1.07 -5.21 -1.38
C ALA A 82 0.16 -4.19 -2.07
N GLN A 83 0.64 -2.97 -2.34
CA GLN A 83 -0.17 -1.94 -2.99
C GLN A 83 -0.41 -2.17 -4.48
N SER A 84 0.43 -2.98 -5.14
CA SER A 84 0.16 -3.38 -6.52
C SER A 84 -0.91 -4.48 -6.59
N VAL A 85 -0.81 -5.47 -5.71
CA VAL A 85 -1.60 -6.71 -5.82
C VAL A 85 -2.90 -6.66 -5.01
N VAL A 86 -2.88 -6.10 -3.80
CA VAL A 86 -4.06 -6.09 -2.92
C VAL A 86 -5.22 -5.29 -3.53
N PRO A 87 -5.03 -4.08 -4.10
CA PRO A 87 -6.13 -3.35 -4.73
C PRO A 87 -6.71 -4.10 -5.94
N LEU A 88 -5.89 -4.78 -6.74
CA LEU A 88 -6.35 -5.61 -7.85
C LEU A 88 -7.18 -6.80 -7.37
N GLY A 89 -6.70 -7.49 -6.32
CA GLY A 89 -7.47 -8.54 -5.66
C GLY A 89 -8.80 -8.01 -5.15
N ALA A 90 -8.80 -6.86 -4.48
CA ALA A 90 -10.00 -6.25 -3.92
C ALA A 90 -11.00 -5.78 -4.98
N LEU A 91 -10.52 -5.27 -6.11
CA LEU A 91 -11.35 -5.00 -7.28
C LEU A 91 -12.06 -6.27 -7.76
N PHE A 92 -11.30 -7.35 -7.94
CA PHE A 92 -11.87 -8.63 -8.37
C PHE A 92 -12.88 -9.17 -7.36
N GLY A 93 -12.57 -9.13 -6.06
CA GLY A 93 -13.47 -9.57 -5.00
C GLY A 93 -14.78 -8.76 -4.94
N ALA A 94 -14.69 -7.43 -5.06
CA ALA A 94 -15.86 -6.56 -5.11
C ALA A 94 -16.70 -6.79 -6.38
N TRP A 95 -16.05 -7.07 -7.52
CA TRP A 95 -16.69 -7.38 -8.79
C TRP A 95 -17.42 -8.73 -8.78
N VAL A 96 -16.81 -9.78 -8.22
CA VAL A 96 -17.49 -11.08 -8.01
C VAL A 96 -18.72 -10.91 -7.13
N GLY A 97 -18.63 -10.03 -6.12
CA GLY A 97 -19.76 -9.60 -5.29
C GLY A 97 -20.64 -8.53 -5.93
N SER A 98 -20.78 -8.45 -7.25
CA SER A 98 -21.52 -7.37 -7.94
C SER A 98 -22.98 -7.18 -7.48
N SER A 99 -23.62 -8.23 -6.97
CA SER A 99 -24.97 -8.17 -6.40
C SER A 99 -25.03 -7.65 -4.96
N LEU A 100 -23.89 -7.34 -4.34
CA LEU A 100 -23.81 -6.89 -2.95
C LEU A 100 -24.07 -5.37 -2.82
N PRO A 101 -24.58 -4.92 -1.66
CA PRO A 101 -25.08 -3.56 -1.47
C PRO A 101 -24.11 -2.43 -1.83
N SER A 102 -22.81 -2.62 -1.61
CA SER A 102 -21.80 -1.57 -1.79
C SER A 102 -20.69 -1.99 -2.76
N SER A 103 -20.97 -2.92 -3.67
CA SER A 103 -20.00 -3.36 -4.70
C SER A 103 -19.52 -2.19 -5.55
N SER A 104 -20.42 -1.33 -6.04
CA SER A 104 -20.07 -0.17 -6.87
C SER A 104 -19.13 0.82 -6.14
N VAL A 105 -19.39 1.07 -4.86
CA VAL A 105 -18.54 1.93 -4.02
C VAL A 105 -17.17 1.30 -3.81
N ALA A 106 -17.11 0.01 -3.48
CA ALA A 106 -15.85 -0.71 -3.30
C ALA A 106 -15.03 -0.76 -4.59
N VAL A 107 -15.65 -1.07 -5.73
CA VAL A 107 -14.99 -1.07 -7.04
C VAL A 107 -14.44 0.32 -7.38
N GLY A 108 -15.26 1.37 -7.25
CA GLY A 108 -14.84 2.74 -7.53
C GLY A 108 -13.68 3.20 -6.64
N PHE A 109 -13.73 2.83 -5.34
CA PHE A 109 -12.65 3.09 -4.40
C PHE A 109 -11.35 2.39 -4.79
N PHE A 110 -11.37 1.06 -4.97
CA PHE A 110 -10.14 0.32 -5.24
C PHE A 110 -9.55 0.62 -6.63
N ALA A 111 -10.38 0.97 -7.62
CA ALA A 111 -9.90 1.42 -8.93
C ALA A 111 -9.14 2.74 -8.81
N SER A 112 -9.74 3.72 -8.13
CA SER A 112 -9.13 5.02 -7.89
C SER A 112 -7.87 4.90 -7.02
N PHE A 113 -7.94 4.07 -5.98
CA PHE A 113 -6.82 3.82 -5.08
C PHE A 113 -5.66 3.11 -5.79
N PHE A 114 -5.93 2.18 -6.71
CA PHE A 114 -4.90 1.54 -7.51
C PHE A 114 -4.15 2.56 -8.38
N VAL A 115 -4.87 3.44 -9.08
CA VAL A 115 -4.24 4.51 -9.89
C VAL A 115 -3.38 5.43 -9.03
N TYR A 116 -3.91 5.86 -7.87
CA TYR A 116 -3.14 6.65 -6.92
C TYR A 116 -1.90 5.91 -6.40
N SER A 117 -2.04 4.62 -6.08
CA SER A 117 -0.95 3.79 -5.59
C SER A 117 0.18 3.67 -6.61
N VAL A 118 -0.12 3.53 -7.91
CA VAL A 118 0.92 3.50 -8.97
C VAL A 118 1.83 4.74 -8.91
N PHE A 119 1.25 5.92 -8.67
CA PHE A 119 2.04 7.14 -8.50
C PHE A 119 2.94 7.07 -7.26
N VAL A 120 2.38 6.74 -6.10
CA VAL A 120 3.14 6.63 -4.83
C VAL A 120 4.24 5.58 -4.93
N LEU A 121 3.92 4.42 -5.51
CA LEU A 121 4.87 3.33 -5.71
C LEU A 121 6.01 3.71 -6.64
N THR A 122 5.75 4.50 -7.68
CA THR A 122 6.81 5.01 -8.57
C THR A 122 7.80 5.90 -7.80
N VAL A 123 7.29 6.73 -6.88
CA VAL A 123 8.13 7.57 -6.01
C VAL A 123 8.93 6.70 -5.04
N ILE A 124 8.30 5.73 -4.37
CA ILE A 124 8.97 4.83 -3.43
C ILE A 124 10.03 3.98 -4.15
N ASP A 125 9.72 3.43 -5.33
CA ASP A 125 10.66 2.63 -6.11
C ASP A 125 11.91 3.45 -6.47
N SER A 126 11.71 4.63 -7.06
CA SER A 126 12.80 5.46 -7.59
C SER A 126 13.64 6.21 -6.54
N THR A 127 13.13 6.38 -5.32
CA THR A 127 13.79 7.13 -4.24
C THR A 127 14.19 6.28 -3.04
N VAL A 128 13.51 5.16 -2.81
CA VAL A 128 13.71 4.29 -1.64
C VAL A 128 14.23 2.93 -2.04
N PHE A 129 13.53 2.18 -2.91
CA PHE A 129 13.84 0.77 -3.15
C PHE A 129 15.03 0.59 -4.12
N PHE A 130 14.94 1.19 -5.31
CA PHE A 130 15.99 1.28 -6.31
C PHE A 130 16.33 2.76 -6.61
N PRO A 131 17.07 3.42 -5.69
CA PRO A 131 17.36 4.84 -5.82
C PRO A 131 18.13 5.15 -7.10
N ARG A 132 17.53 5.95 -7.99
CA ARG A 132 18.13 6.30 -9.29
C ARG A 132 19.10 7.48 -9.22
N LEU A 133 18.96 8.34 -8.20
CA LEU A 133 19.80 9.53 -8.01
C LEU A 133 20.79 9.32 -6.87
N ALA A 134 22.01 9.84 -7.03
CA ALA A 134 23.10 9.73 -6.04
C ALA A 134 22.70 10.20 -4.63
N ARG A 135 21.89 11.26 -4.53
CA ARG A 135 21.40 11.79 -3.25
C ARG A 135 20.61 10.77 -2.42
N PHE A 136 19.96 9.81 -3.09
CA PHE A 136 19.16 8.76 -2.47
C PHE A 136 19.92 7.47 -2.21
N GLN A 137 21.24 7.44 -2.39
CA GLN A 137 22.01 6.20 -2.15
C GLN A 137 22.22 5.94 -0.65
N SER A 138 22.30 6.99 0.17
CA SER A 138 22.54 6.83 1.61
C SER A 138 21.32 6.22 2.32
N LEU A 139 21.58 5.22 3.16
CA LEU A 139 20.52 4.49 3.87
C LEU A 139 19.70 5.41 4.79
N SER A 140 20.35 6.35 5.47
CA SER A 140 19.68 7.32 6.34
C SER A 140 18.75 8.23 5.54
N PHE A 141 19.15 8.70 4.35
CA PHE A 141 18.30 9.54 3.53
C PHE A 141 17.12 8.74 2.95
N ARG A 142 17.35 7.52 2.44
CA ARG A 142 16.28 6.61 1.96
C ARG A 142 15.22 6.36 3.02
N THR A 143 15.63 6.08 4.25
CA THR A 143 14.70 5.79 5.35
C THR A 143 13.86 7.02 5.69
N ARG A 144 14.48 8.21 5.75
CA ARG A 144 13.76 9.47 5.96
C ARG A 144 12.79 9.77 4.82
N THR A 145 13.24 9.63 3.57
CA THR A 145 12.37 9.81 2.40
C THR A 145 11.21 8.82 2.41
N PHE A 146 11.45 7.56 2.76
CA PHE A 146 10.40 6.55 2.84
C PHE A 146 9.32 6.96 3.84
N GLY A 147 9.72 7.30 5.06
CA GLY A 147 8.78 7.76 6.09
C GLY A 147 8.03 9.03 5.70
N LEU A 148 8.71 10.00 5.08
CA LEU A 148 8.08 11.24 4.61
C LEU A 148 7.06 11.00 3.49
N VAL A 149 7.36 10.13 2.53
CA VAL A 149 6.40 9.77 1.47
C VAL A 149 5.16 9.13 2.09
N LEU A 150 5.34 8.22 3.06
CA LEU A 150 4.21 7.60 3.77
C LEU A 150 3.34 8.63 4.48
N LEU A 151 3.94 9.55 5.25
CA LEU A 151 3.21 10.61 5.96
C LEU A 151 2.48 11.56 5.00
N ILE A 152 3.15 12.03 3.95
CA ILE A 152 2.54 12.96 2.98
C ILE A 152 1.36 12.28 2.29
N THR A 153 1.53 11.01 1.90
CA THR A 153 0.43 10.21 1.33
C THR A 153 -0.71 10.03 2.32
N GLY A 154 -0.44 9.68 3.57
CA GLY A 154 -1.46 9.46 4.60
C GLY A 154 -2.27 10.73 4.88
N VAL A 155 -1.59 11.83 5.17
CA VAL A 155 -2.19 13.15 5.35
C VAL A 155 -3.00 13.58 4.12
N PHE A 156 -2.46 13.43 2.91
CA PHE A 156 -3.18 13.79 1.69
C PHE A 156 -4.48 12.99 1.53
N ILE A 157 -4.44 11.67 1.72
CA ILE A 157 -5.62 10.82 1.65
C ILE A 157 -6.66 11.22 2.71
N GLN A 158 -6.24 11.51 3.95
CA GLN A 158 -7.14 11.95 5.02
C GLN A 158 -7.75 13.33 4.73
N LEU A 159 -6.99 14.26 4.13
CA LEU A 159 -7.53 15.54 3.69
C LEU A 159 -8.62 15.35 2.63
N VAL A 160 -8.39 14.49 1.65
CA VAL A 160 -9.42 14.13 0.66
C VAL A 160 -10.64 13.49 1.33
N ALA A 161 -10.43 12.65 2.34
CA ALA A 161 -11.50 12.06 3.14
C ALA A 161 -12.34 13.15 3.83
N ALA A 162 -11.68 14.09 4.53
CA ALA A 162 -12.33 15.18 5.25
C ALA A 162 -13.12 16.09 4.29
N PHE A 163 -12.56 16.45 3.13
CA PHE A 163 -13.30 17.22 2.12
C PHE A 163 -14.52 16.47 1.58
N LYS A 164 -14.44 15.14 1.43
CA LYS A 164 -15.60 14.34 1.01
C LYS A 164 -16.65 14.25 2.11
N ASP A 165 -16.25 14.12 3.37
CA ASP A 165 -17.14 14.07 4.52
C ASP A 165 -17.93 15.38 4.69
N LEU A 166 -17.28 16.54 4.48
CA LEU A 166 -17.94 17.84 4.50
C LEU A 166 -19.00 18.06 3.40
N ASN A 167 -18.93 17.27 2.32
CA ASN A 167 -19.84 17.36 1.18
C ASN A 167 -20.84 16.19 1.10
N ALA A 168 -20.83 15.29 2.10
CA ALA A 168 -21.70 14.10 2.17
C ALA A 168 -22.98 14.39 2.98
#